data_AF-A0A8J5IKV8-F1
#
_entry.id   AF-A0A8J5IKV8-F1
#
_cell.length_a   1.000
_cell.length_b   1.000
_cell.length_c   1.000
_cell.angle_alpha   90.00
_cell.angle_beta   90.00
_cell.angle_gamma   90.00
#
_symmetry.space_group_name_H-M   'P 1'
#
loop_
_entity.id
_entity.type
_entity.pdbx_description
1 polymer ?
#
loop_
_entity_poly.entity_id
_entity_poly.type
_entity_poly.pdbx_seq_one_letter_code
_entity_poly.pdbx_strand_id
1 'polypeptide(L)'
;MRDMMAAHVVFNAEYGPESIMQHWCFVDWFGHVDVELKGWETTDGVSLVGITTTSVTITKHTLRNVFPHLRTTDNSDRNGKLAEQLLHQRLVMHGSTYFEWDDSTCRVTRVISTSDMLTPMLQLLDNLEDVSRVFEQALISPEFQWKQMLYYNTFTMQKLEALASSSTVLDELVCGRVDWKYRWCNSNRLLLLERVVVKHC
;
A
#
# COMPACT_ATOMS: atom_id res chain seq x y z
N MET A 1 -14.46 9.61 -0.73
CA MET A 1 -13.44 9.26 0.29
C MET A 1 -13.15 10.44 1.22
N ARG A 2 -12.75 11.61 0.70
CA ARG A 2 -12.39 12.79 1.51
C ARG A 2 -13.47 13.25 2.50
N ASP A 3 -14.74 13.26 2.07
CA ASP A 3 -15.87 13.72 2.92
C ASP A 3 -16.23 12.73 4.04
N MET A 4 -15.74 11.49 3.96
CA MET A 4 -15.97 10.42 4.94
C MET A 4 -14.88 10.39 6.02
N MET A 5 -13.83 11.20 5.87
CA MET A 5 -12.66 11.24 6.76
C MET A 5 -12.62 12.55 7.52
N ALA A 6 -12.15 12.50 8.77
CA ALA A 6 -11.79 13.70 9.49
C ALA A 6 -10.61 14.39 8.77
N ALA A 7 -10.55 15.72 8.86
CA ALA A 7 -9.48 16.50 8.22
C ALA A 7 -8.07 16.10 8.72
N HIS A 8 -7.98 15.59 9.95
CA HIS A 8 -6.76 15.15 10.61
C HIS A 8 -6.75 13.62 10.82
N VAL A 9 -7.43 12.86 9.96
CA VAL A 9 -7.45 11.39 10.03
C VAL A 9 -6.02 10.85 10.14
N VAL A 10 -5.79 9.92 11.06
CA VAL A 10 -4.51 9.24 11.20
C VAL A 10 -4.48 8.04 10.25
N PHE A 11 -3.45 7.92 9.42
CA PHE A 11 -3.23 6.73 8.60
C PHE A 11 -1.84 6.17 8.86
N ASN A 12 -1.76 4.99 9.48
CA ASN A 12 -0.50 4.39 9.92
C ASN A 12 0.34 5.37 10.76
N ALA A 13 1.42 5.93 10.19
CA ALA A 13 2.31 6.89 10.83
C ALA A 13 2.14 8.34 10.30
N GLU A 14 1.14 8.58 9.46
CA GLU A 14 0.88 9.86 8.77
C GLU A 14 -0.50 10.42 9.11
N TYR A 15 -0.77 11.65 8.65
CA TYR A 15 -2.00 12.39 8.91
C TYR A 15 -2.63 12.93 7.63
N GLY A 16 -3.94 13.09 7.67
CA GLY A 16 -4.74 13.68 6.60
C GLY A 16 -5.16 12.67 5.54
N PRO A 17 -6.28 12.90 4.83
CA PRO A 17 -6.77 12.00 3.78
C PRO A 17 -5.75 11.73 2.66
N GLU A 18 -4.81 12.65 2.44
CA GLU A 18 -3.77 12.56 1.42
C GLU A 18 -2.81 11.40 1.68
N SER A 19 -2.49 11.09 2.93
CA SER A 19 -1.63 9.95 3.30
C SER A 19 -2.21 8.60 2.83
N ILE A 20 -3.53 8.45 2.94
CA ILE A 20 -4.26 7.26 2.46
C ILE A 20 -4.19 7.19 0.93
N MET A 21 -4.38 8.32 0.25
CA MET A 21 -4.29 8.37 -1.21
C MET A 21 -2.88 8.01 -1.70
N GLN A 22 -1.85 8.54 -1.05
CA GLN A 22 -0.45 8.24 -1.39
C GLN A 22 -0.12 6.76 -1.18
N HIS A 23 -0.64 6.14 -0.12
CA HIS A 23 -0.50 4.70 0.09
C HIS A 23 -1.07 3.88 -1.08
N TRP A 24 -2.23 4.26 -1.61
CA TRP A 24 -2.80 3.57 -2.78
C TRP A 24 -1.98 3.78 -4.05
N CYS A 25 -1.49 5.01 -4.30
CA CYS A 25 -0.59 5.26 -5.42
C CYS A 25 0.71 4.42 -5.35
N PHE A 26 1.18 4.14 -4.14
CA PHE A 26 2.32 3.25 -3.91
C PHE A 26 1.97 1.78 -4.22
N VAL A 27 0.77 1.33 -3.82
CA VAL A 27 0.30 -0.05 -4.11
C VAL A 27 0.20 -0.30 -5.62
N ASP A 28 -0.13 0.72 -6.42
CA ASP A 28 -0.14 0.64 -7.90
C ASP A 28 1.26 0.37 -8.51
N TRP A 29 2.35 0.48 -7.74
CA TRP A 29 3.66 0.04 -8.21
C TRP A 29 3.81 -1.48 -8.28
N PHE A 30 2.88 -2.23 -7.69
CA PHE A 30 2.79 -3.67 -7.78
C PHE A 30 1.88 -4.11 -8.94
N GLY A 31 2.21 -5.25 -9.56
CA GLY A 31 1.34 -5.85 -10.58
C GLY A 31 0.24 -6.70 -9.94
N HIS A 32 -0.88 -6.87 -10.64
CA HIS A 32 -1.95 -7.81 -10.28
C HIS A 32 -2.38 -7.74 -8.81
N VAL A 33 -2.56 -6.52 -8.30
CA VAL A 33 -3.01 -6.26 -6.92
C VAL A 33 -4.43 -6.78 -6.73
N ASP A 34 -4.62 -7.58 -5.68
CA ASP A 34 -5.93 -8.04 -5.20
C ASP A 34 -5.98 -7.91 -3.69
N VAL A 35 -7.06 -7.34 -3.17
CA VAL A 35 -7.29 -7.20 -1.72
C VAL A 35 -8.65 -7.82 -1.41
N GLU A 36 -8.61 -8.84 -0.56
CA GLU A 36 -9.78 -9.61 -0.14
C GLU A 36 -10.04 -9.41 1.36
N LEU A 37 -11.26 -9.02 1.72
CA LEU A 37 -11.72 -9.02 3.11
C LEU A 37 -12.16 -10.42 3.51
N LYS A 38 -11.47 -11.02 4.47
CA LYS A 38 -11.76 -12.38 4.98
C LYS A 38 -12.78 -12.37 6.10
N GLY A 39 -12.87 -11.27 6.84
CA GLY A 39 -13.81 -11.10 7.93
C GLY A 39 -13.60 -9.79 8.64
N TRP A 40 -14.36 -9.56 9.70
CA TRP A 40 -14.19 -8.40 10.56
C TRP A 40 -14.60 -8.71 12.00
N GLU A 41 -14.05 -7.93 12.91
CA GLU A 41 -14.33 -8.00 14.34
C GLU A 41 -14.65 -6.59 14.85
N THR A 42 -15.66 -6.49 15.70
CA THR A 42 -16.01 -5.26 16.42
C THR A 42 -15.38 -5.30 17.80
N THR A 43 -14.58 -4.30 18.12
CA THR A 43 -13.79 -4.28 19.37
C THR A 43 -14.53 -3.62 20.53
N ASP A 44 -15.24 -2.51 20.29
CA ASP A 44 -15.88 -1.70 21.35
C ASP A 44 -17.07 -0.82 20.88
N GLY A 45 -17.56 -1.03 19.66
CA GLY A 45 -18.70 -0.31 19.10
C GLY A 45 -18.36 1.00 18.37
N VAL A 46 -17.14 1.52 18.54
CA VAL A 46 -16.58 2.69 17.83
C VAL A 46 -15.37 2.35 16.96
N SER A 47 -14.90 1.11 17.04
CA SER A 47 -13.82 0.60 16.22
C SER A 47 -14.11 -0.76 15.58
N LEU A 48 -13.46 -0.99 14.44
CA LEU A 48 -13.62 -2.18 13.60
C LEU A 48 -12.25 -2.66 13.15
N VAL A 49 -11.99 -3.96 13.23
CA VAL A 49 -10.83 -4.59 12.62
C VAL A 49 -11.29 -5.44 11.45
N GLY A 50 -10.87 -5.09 10.24
CA GLY A 50 -11.05 -5.93 9.05
C GLY A 50 -9.85 -6.87 8.87
N ILE A 51 -10.08 -8.17 8.76
CA ILE A 51 -9.06 -9.17 8.44
C ILE A 51 -8.96 -9.28 6.92
N THR A 52 -7.75 -9.13 6.37
CA THR A 52 -7.54 -9.00 4.93
C THR A 52 -6.48 -9.97 4.43
N THR A 53 -6.59 -10.32 3.15
CA THR A 53 -5.53 -10.96 2.38
C THR A 53 -5.21 -10.09 1.19
N THR A 54 -3.97 -9.64 1.10
CA THR A 54 -3.46 -8.78 0.03
C THR A 54 -2.53 -9.60 -0.83
N SER A 55 -2.82 -9.70 -2.12
CA SER A 55 -1.99 -10.42 -3.08
C SER A 55 -1.44 -9.48 -4.12
N VAL A 56 -0.13 -9.52 -4.35
CA VAL A 56 0.57 -8.62 -5.28
C VAL A 56 1.63 -9.37 -6.06
N THR A 57 1.93 -8.92 -7.27
CA THR A 57 3.01 -9.46 -8.11
C THR A 57 4.15 -8.46 -8.22
N ILE A 58 5.37 -8.91 -7.95
CA ILE A 58 6.56 -8.09 -8.13
C ILE A 58 6.88 -8.02 -9.63
N THR A 59 6.87 -6.82 -10.20
CA THR A 59 7.18 -6.58 -11.60
C THR A 59 8.49 -5.81 -11.76
N LYS A 60 8.94 -5.59 -13.00
CA LYS A 60 10.07 -4.68 -13.28
C LYS A 60 9.80 -3.26 -12.76
N HIS A 61 8.53 -2.82 -12.79
CA HIS A 61 8.10 -1.53 -12.26
C HIS A 61 8.20 -1.51 -10.73
N THR A 62 7.77 -2.59 -10.07
CA THR A 62 7.92 -2.77 -8.61
C THR A 62 9.38 -2.74 -8.20
N LEU A 63 10.26 -3.49 -8.87
CA LEU A 63 11.70 -3.46 -8.56
C LEU A 63 12.32 -2.07 -8.74
N ARG A 64 11.85 -1.29 -9.71
CA ARG A 64 12.35 0.07 -9.95
C ARG A 64 11.94 1.05 -8.86
N ASN A 65 10.69 0.96 -8.38
CA ASN A 65 10.12 1.97 -7.49
C ASN A 65 10.08 1.55 -6.01
N VAL A 66 10.09 0.25 -5.71
CA VAL A 66 10.02 -0.28 -4.33
C VAL A 66 11.39 -0.77 -3.85
N PHE A 67 12.15 -1.43 -4.73
CA PHE A 67 13.46 -2.04 -4.41
C PHE A 67 14.60 -1.51 -5.30
N PRO A 68 14.77 -0.18 -5.45
CA PRO A 68 15.70 0.40 -6.43
C PRO A 68 17.16 -0.04 -6.23
N HIS A 69 17.57 -0.30 -4.98
CA HIS A 69 18.91 -0.74 -4.62
C HIS A 69 19.26 -2.15 -5.13
N LEU A 70 18.27 -3.00 -5.41
CA LEU A 70 18.52 -4.31 -6.02
C LEU A 70 18.92 -4.20 -7.50
N ARG A 71 18.76 -3.02 -8.11
CA ARG A 71 19.10 -2.76 -9.51
C ARG A 71 20.43 -2.03 -9.70
N THR A 72 21.03 -1.49 -8.64
CA THR A 72 22.30 -0.75 -8.77
C THR A 72 23.41 -1.70 -9.18
N THR A 73 24.11 -1.35 -10.25
CA THR A 73 25.26 -2.08 -10.82
C THR A 73 26.46 -2.15 -9.89
N ASP A 74 26.42 -1.36 -8.82
CA ASP A 74 27.60 -1.00 -8.05
C ASP A 74 27.89 -2.01 -6.92
N ASN A 75 26.98 -2.97 -6.66
CA ASN A 75 27.10 -3.94 -5.58
C ASN A 75 26.63 -5.37 -5.97
N SER A 76 27.53 -6.12 -6.59
CA SER A 76 27.60 -7.60 -6.68
C SER A 76 26.51 -8.36 -7.43
N ASP A 77 26.93 -9.46 -8.06
CA ASP A 77 26.13 -10.57 -8.61
C ASP A 77 24.94 -10.99 -7.72
N ARG A 78 25.02 -10.76 -6.41
CA ARG A 78 23.98 -11.13 -5.42
C ARG A 78 22.72 -10.27 -5.50
N ASN A 79 22.81 -8.94 -5.64
CA ASN A 79 21.62 -8.08 -5.74
C ASN A 79 20.84 -8.33 -7.03
N GLY A 80 21.57 -8.58 -8.13
CA GLY A 80 20.98 -8.99 -9.41
C GLY A 80 20.22 -10.31 -9.27
N LYS A 81 20.81 -11.32 -8.62
CA LYS A 81 20.13 -12.59 -8.32
C LYS A 81 18.88 -12.41 -7.48
N LEU A 82 18.91 -11.56 -6.45
CA LEU A 82 17.72 -11.26 -5.65
C LEU A 82 16.64 -10.60 -6.51
N ALA A 83 16.98 -9.61 -7.32
CA ALA A 83 16.03 -8.97 -8.23
C ALA A 83 15.41 -9.97 -9.21
N GLU A 84 16.19 -10.91 -9.76
CA GLU A 84 15.72 -11.97 -10.63
C GLU A 84 14.81 -12.97 -9.92
N GLN A 85 15.16 -13.39 -8.69
CA GLN A 85 14.34 -14.29 -7.88
C GLN A 85 12.99 -13.66 -7.51
N LEU A 86 12.97 -12.37 -7.19
CA LEU A 86 11.76 -11.63 -6.85
C LEU A 86 10.87 -11.36 -8.07
N LEU A 87 11.44 -11.21 -9.26
CA LEU A 87 10.69 -10.81 -10.45
C LEU A 87 9.61 -11.85 -10.81
N HIS A 88 8.40 -11.36 -11.09
CA HIS A 88 7.19 -12.13 -11.39
C HIS A 88 6.63 -12.98 -10.24
N GLN A 89 7.19 -12.88 -9.04
CA GLN A 89 6.66 -13.60 -7.88
C GLN A 89 5.36 -12.96 -7.38
N ARG A 90 4.39 -13.81 -7.06
CA ARG A 90 3.13 -13.40 -6.43
C ARG A 90 3.24 -13.60 -4.92
N LEU A 91 3.24 -12.51 -4.18
CA LEU A 91 3.21 -12.52 -2.73
C LEU A 91 1.76 -12.51 -2.27
N VAL A 92 1.45 -13.34 -1.27
CA VAL A 92 0.16 -13.36 -0.58
C VAL A 92 0.43 -13.01 0.87
N MET A 93 -0.14 -11.89 1.32
CA MET A 93 0.13 -11.28 2.60
C MET A 93 -1.15 -11.29 3.43
N HIS A 94 -1.03 -11.76 4.67
CA HIS A 94 -2.13 -11.71 5.64
C HIS A 94 -2.02 -10.41 6.42
N GLY A 95 -3.15 -9.72 6.55
CA GLY A 95 -3.16 -8.40 7.13
C GLY A 95 -4.42 -8.10 7.92
N SER A 96 -4.40 -6.95 8.56
CA SER A 96 -5.55 -6.38 9.22
C SER A 96 -5.61 -4.88 8.96
N THR A 97 -6.82 -4.33 8.92
CA THR A 97 -7.03 -2.89 8.89
C THR A 97 -7.96 -2.49 10.01
N TYR A 98 -7.44 -1.71 10.95
CA TYR A 98 -8.18 -1.10 12.04
C TYR A 98 -8.78 0.22 11.57
N PHE A 99 -10.06 0.43 11.87
CA PHE A 99 -10.80 1.65 11.62
C PHE A 99 -11.37 2.18 12.94
N GLU A 100 -11.25 3.49 13.13
CA GLU A 100 -11.87 4.25 14.20
C GLU A 100 -12.64 5.40 13.58
N TRP A 101 -13.80 5.73 14.15
CA TRP A 101 -14.62 6.85 13.70
C TRP A 101 -15.17 7.64 14.88
N ASP A 102 -15.51 8.90 14.61
CA ASP A 102 -16.24 9.74 15.53
C ASP A 102 -17.73 9.59 15.29
N ASP A 103 -18.44 9.02 16.27
CA ASP A 103 -19.89 8.80 16.24
C ASP A 103 -20.70 10.10 16.06
N SER A 104 -20.15 11.25 16.47
CA SER A 104 -20.87 12.53 16.37
C SER A 104 -20.82 13.12 14.96
N THR A 105 -19.74 12.90 14.23
CA THR A 105 -19.54 13.40 12.87
C THR A 105 -19.71 12.32 11.80
N CYS A 106 -19.84 11.06 12.21
CA CYS A 106 -19.85 9.87 11.34
C CYS A 106 -18.63 9.82 10.39
N ARG A 107 -17.47 10.31 10.84
CA ARG A 107 -16.24 10.37 10.04
C ARG A 107 -15.16 9.49 10.62
N VAL A 108 -14.38 8.88 9.72
CA VAL A 108 -13.21 8.08 10.08
C VAL A 108 -12.11 8.99 10.64
N THR A 109 -11.66 8.71 11.85
CA THR A 109 -10.61 9.46 12.56
C THR A 109 -9.27 8.74 12.53
N ARG A 110 -9.27 7.41 12.37
CA ARG A 110 -8.04 6.62 12.29
C ARG A 110 -8.20 5.39 11.43
N VAL A 111 -7.15 5.09 10.67
CA VAL A 111 -6.99 3.89 9.86
C VAL A 111 -5.58 3.37 10.08
N ILE A 112 -5.43 2.11 10.49
CA ILE A 112 -4.13 1.45 10.58
C ILE A 112 -4.22 0.20 9.76
N SER A 113 -3.41 0.10 8.71
CA SER A 113 -3.35 -1.07 7.84
C SER A 113 -1.98 -1.72 7.94
N THR A 114 -1.97 -3.03 8.18
CA THR A 114 -0.76 -3.85 8.27
C THR A 114 -0.95 -5.09 7.40
N SER A 115 0.02 -5.43 6.56
CA SER A 115 0.04 -6.72 5.83
C SER A 115 1.42 -7.36 5.94
N ASP A 116 1.50 -8.62 6.32
CA ASP A 116 2.76 -9.33 6.52
C ASP A 116 3.41 -9.70 5.16
N MET A 117 4.33 -8.84 4.71
CA MET A 117 5.19 -9.09 3.56
C MET A 117 6.43 -9.89 3.95
N LEU A 118 6.81 -9.91 5.23
CA LEU A 118 8.01 -10.60 5.70
C LEU A 118 7.92 -12.11 5.48
N THR A 119 6.81 -12.71 5.89
CA THR A 119 6.59 -14.16 5.78
C THR A 119 6.70 -14.68 4.35
N PRO A 120 5.96 -14.15 3.34
CA PRO A 120 6.09 -14.65 1.97
C PRO A 120 7.46 -14.37 1.35
N MET A 121 8.16 -13.31 1.78
CA MET A 121 9.54 -13.04 1.32
C MET A 121 10.54 -14.05 1.90
N LEU A 122 10.37 -14.43 3.17
CA LEU A 122 11.19 -15.46 3.79
C LEU A 122 10.96 -16.84 3.16
N GLN A 123 9.70 -17.17 2.85
CA GLN A 123 9.37 -18.41 2.13
C GLN A 123 9.95 -18.45 0.71
N LEU A 124 9.99 -17.30 0.03
CA LEU A 124 10.50 -17.20 -1.34
C LEU A 124 12.03 -17.30 -1.41
N LEU A 125 12.74 -16.62 -0.52
CA LEU A 125 14.21 -16.54 -0.55
C LEU A 125 14.89 -17.62 0.29
N ASP A 126 14.18 -18.20 1.25
CA ASP A 126 14.69 -19.23 2.19
C ASP A 126 15.99 -18.82 2.90
N ASN A 127 16.18 -17.50 3.07
CA ASN A 127 17.41 -16.95 3.64
C ASN A 127 17.13 -15.59 4.29
N LEU A 128 17.33 -15.51 5.61
CA LEU A 128 17.07 -14.28 6.37
C LEU A 128 18.04 -13.14 6.04
N GLU A 129 19.29 -13.44 5.68
CA GLU A 129 20.26 -12.42 5.25
C GLU A 129 19.79 -11.77 3.93
N ASP A 130 19.31 -12.57 3.00
CA ASP A 130 18.80 -12.10 1.72
C ASP A 130 17.49 -11.30 1.90
N VAL A 131 16.58 -11.76 2.76
CA VAL A 131 15.38 -10.99 3.14
C VAL A 131 15.75 -9.64 3.76
N SER A 132 16.71 -9.63 4.69
CA SER A 132 17.22 -8.40 5.30
C SER A 132 17.76 -7.42 4.25
N ARG A 133 18.57 -7.93 3.29
CA ARG A 133 19.09 -7.14 2.16
C ARG A 133 17.99 -6.57 1.27
N VAL A 134 16.92 -7.33 1.04
CA VAL A 134 15.79 -6.82 0.27
C VAL A 134 15.13 -5.63 0.97
N PHE A 135 14.94 -5.68 2.29
CA PHE A 135 14.26 -4.61 3.04
C PHE A 135 15.16 -3.45 3.50
N GLU A 136 16.49 -3.60 3.45
CA GLU A 136 17.47 -2.61 3.98
C GLU A 136 17.28 -1.21 3.40
N GLN A 137 17.18 -1.10 2.07
CA GLN A 137 17.02 0.18 1.36
C GLN A 137 15.72 0.20 0.54
N ALA A 138 14.80 -0.70 0.84
CA ALA A 138 13.48 -0.70 0.23
C ALA A 138 12.68 0.53 0.67
N LEU A 139 11.87 1.05 -0.24
CA LEU A 139 10.88 2.08 0.06
C LEU A 139 9.63 1.52 0.74
N ILE A 140 9.62 0.23 1.09
CA ILE A 140 8.53 -0.44 1.82
C ILE A 140 9.04 -1.07 3.12
N SER A 141 8.16 -1.17 4.10
CA SER A 141 8.36 -1.94 5.33
C SER A 141 7.94 -3.41 5.17
N PRO A 142 8.41 -4.30 6.05
CA PRO A 142 7.94 -5.69 6.09
C PRO A 142 6.43 -5.82 6.38
N GLU A 143 5.79 -4.78 6.93
CA GLU A 143 4.34 -4.68 7.16
C GLU A 143 3.56 -4.10 5.96
N PHE A 144 4.21 -4.04 4.80
CA PHE A 144 3.65 -3.52 3.55
C PHE A 144 3.26 -2.03 3.61
N GLN A 145 4.00 -1.24 4.39
CA GLN A 145 3.79 0.20 4.52
C GLN A 145 4.87 0.98 3.77
N TRP A 146 4.47 2.05 3.08
CA TRP A 146 5.43 2.91 2.37
C TRP A 146 6.28 3.69 3.37
N LYS A 147 7.61 3.66 3.20
CA LYS A 147 8.58 4.37 4.05
C LYS A 147 8.85 5.77 3.48
N GLN A 148 7.93 6.70 3.72
CA GLN A 148 8.00 8.07 3.19
C GLN A 148 9.24 8.86 3.67
N MET A 149 9.80 8.53 4.85
CA MET A 149 10.93 9.26 5.45
C MET A 149 12.26 9.24 4.66
N LEU A 150 12.45 8.30 3.72
CA LEU A 150 13.68 8.23 2.92
C LEU A 150 13.62 9.03 1.61
N TYR A 151 12.42 9.46 1.18
CA TYR A 151 12.22 10.08 -0.14
C TYR A 151 12.37 11.62 -0.13
N TYR A 152 12.19 12.28 1.03
CA TYR A 152 12.29 13.73 1.17
C TYR A 152 13.72 14.30 0.98
N ASN A 153 14.77 13.49 1.03
CA ASN A 153 16.15 13.97 0.95
C ASN A 153 16.78 13.93 -0.46
N THR A 154 16.13 13.32 -1.46
CA THR A 154 16.70 13.24 -2.83
C THR A 154 15.71 13.51 -3.97
N PHE A 155 14.43 13.77 -3.68
CA PHE A 155 13.45 14.14 -4.69
C PHE A 155 12.70 15.41 -4.28
N THR A 156 13.13 16.55 -4.84
CA THR A 156 12.37 17.80 -4.74
C THR A 156 10.95 17.60 -5.27
N MET A 157 9.93 18.01 -4.51
CA MET A 157 8.51 18.02 -4.88
C MET A 157 8.24 18.53 -6.30
N GLN A 158 9.10 19.42 -6.81
CA GLN A 158 9.11 19.92 -8.18
C GLN A 158 9.17 18.82 -9.27
N LYS A 159 9.70 17.63 -8.97
CA LYS A 159 9.84 16.55 -9.97
C LYS A 159 8.62 15.63 -10.01
N LEU A 160 7.90 15.47 -8.89
CA LEU A 160 6.56 14.90 -8.87
C LEU A 160 5.57 15.86 -9.56
N GLU A 161 5.70 17.17 -9.31
CA GLU A 161 4.94 18.19 -10.03
C GLU A 161 5.28 18.21 -11.52
N ALA A 162 6.55 18.07 -11.92
CA ALA A 162 6.94 18.02 -13.34
C ALA A 162 6.45 16.74 -14.05
N LEU A 163 6.43 15.59 -13.38
CA LEU A 163 5.81 14.36 -13.90
C LEU A 163 4.29 14.52 -14.02
N ALA A 164 3.65 15.26 -13.11
CA ALA A 164 2.24 15.62 -13.18
C ALA A 164 1.93 16.72 -14.21
N SER A 165 2.91 17.56 -14.57
CA SER A 165 2.72 18.73 -15.44
C SER A 165 3.10 18.48 -16.91
N SER A 166 3.73 17.35 -17.24
CA SER A 166 4.26 17.06 -18.58
C SER A 166 3.31 16.26 -19.49
N SER A 167 2.08 15.97 -19.08
CA SER A 167 1.04 15.54 -20.01
C SER A 167 -0.28 16.20 -19.65
N THR A 168 -1.06 16.52 -20.67
CA THR A 168 -2.38 17.17 -20.68
C THR A 168 -3.47 16.33 -19.98
N VAL A 169 -3.18 15.79 -18.81
CA VAL A 169 -3.91 14.70 -18.14
C VAL A 169 -4.03 15.00 -16.63
N LEU A 170 -4.21 16.28 -16.27
CA LEU A 170 -4.41 16.67 -14.87
C LEU A 170 -5.81 16.33 -14.32
N ASP A 171 -6.70 15.79 -15.15
CA ASP A 171 -7.96 15.17 -14.69
C ASP A 171 -7.89 13.63 -14.52
N GLU A 172 -6.82 12.94 -14.96
CA GLU A 172 -6.69 11.47 -14.79
C GLU A 172 -5.62 11.02 -13.77
N LEU A 173 -4.87 11.96 -13.17
CA LEU A 173 -3.96 11.67 -12.05
C LEU A 173 -4.66 11.57 -10.68
N VAL A 174 -5.98 11.40 -10.69
CA VAL A 174 -6.79 11.05 -9.51
C VAL A 174 -6.82 9.53 -9.37
N CYS A 175 -5.71 8.88 -9.00
CA CYS A 175 -5.65 7.44 -8.66
C CYS A 175 -6.66 6.57 -9.45
N GLY A 176 -6.67 6.77 -10.77
CA GLY A 176 -7.83 6.51 -11.61
C GLY A 176 -7.81 5.08 -12.15
N ARG A 177 -8.39 4.14 -11.38
CA ARG A 177 -9.01 2.85 -11.79
C ARG A 177 -9.06 1.83 -10.64
N VAL A 178 -9.37 2.29 -9.43
CA VAL A 178 -9.78 1.41 -8.33
C VAL A 178 -11.30 1.30 -8.37
N ASP A 179 -11.83 0.15 -8.80
CA ASP A 179 -13.27 -0.12 -8.80
C ASP A 179 -13.71 -0.49 -7.38
N TRP A 180 -14.12 0.52 -6.61
CA TRP A 180 -14.58 0.33 -5.24
C TRP A 180 -16.01 -0.22 -5.25
N LYS A 181 -16.19 -1.51 -4.94
CA LYS A 181 -17.52 -2.05 -4.62
C LYS A 181 -17.83 -1.81 -3.15
N TYR A 182 -18.61 -0.75 -2.90
CA TYR A 182 -19.23 -0.49 -1.60
C TYR A 182 -20.57 -1.22 -1.54
N ARG A 183 -20.83 -1.95 -0.44
CA ARG A 183 -22.15 -2.50 -0.17
C ARG A 183 -22.73 -1.87 1.09
N TRP A 184 -23.91 -1.27 0.95
CA TRP A 184 -24.71 -0.80 2.07
C TRP A 184 -25.31 -2.01 2.79
N CYS A 185 -24.88 -2.26 4.03
CA CYS A 185 -25.66 -3.07 4.95
C CYS A 185 -26.52 -2.10 5.77
N ASN A 186 -27.85 -2.25 5.70
CA ASN A 186 -28.81 -1.25 6.14
C ASN A 186 -28.63 -0.79 7.59
N SER A 187 -28.91 0.51 7.78
CA SER A 187 -29.03 1.24 9.04
C SER A 187 -27.71 1.58 9.74
N ASN A 188 -27.02 2.58 9.16
CA ASN A 188 -26.12 3.51 9.84
C ASN A 188 -24.70 3.11 10.23
N ARG A 189 -24.13 1.94 9.88
CA ARG A 189 -22.73 1.62 10.26
C ARG A 189 -22.04 0.71 9.23
N LEU A 190 -20.78 1.03 8.94
CA LEU A 190 -19.77 0.34 8.10
C LEU A 190 -19.65 0.70 6.60
N LEU A 191 -18.40 1.01 6.21
CA LEU A 191 -17.85 0.88 4.88
C LEU A 191 -17.16 -0.50 4.78
N LEU A 192 -17.69 -1.41 3.96
CA LEU A 192 -17.03 -2.68 3.66
C LEU A 192 -16.27 -2.58 2.33
N LEU A 193 -14.97 -2.82 2.41
CA LEU A 193 -14.09 -3.10 1.28
C LEU A 193 -14.32 -4.56 0.85
N GLU A 194 -15.36 -4.84 0.06
CA GLU A 194 -15.66 -6.24 -0.34
C GLU A 194 -14.63 -6.80 -1.34
N ARG A 195 -14.08 -5.95 -2.22
CA ARG A 195 -13.01 -6.32 -3.16
C ARG A 195 -12.45 -5.07 -3.84
N VAL A 196 -11.14 -4.89 -3.84
CA VAL A 196 -10.48 -3.89 -4.70
C VAL A 196 -9.87 -4.63 -5.88
N VAL A 197 -10.45 -4.42 -7.06
CA VAL A 197 -9.84 -4.84 -8.34
C VAL A 197 -9.27 -3.60 -8.99
N VAL A 198 -7.94 -3.46 -9.00
CA VAL A 198 -7.25 -2.43 -9.76
C VAL A 198 -7.27 -2.84 -11.24
N LYS A 199 -8.22 -2.32 -12.01
CA LYS A 199 -8.30 -2.63 -13.44
C LYS A 199 -7.20 -1.88 -14.17
N HIS A 200 -6.24 -2.60 -14.73
CA HIS A 200 -5.25 -2.03 -15.62
C HIS A 200 -5.92 -1.64 -16.95
N CYS A 201 -5.51 -0.51 -17.53
CA CYS A 201 -5.68 -0.27 -18.96
C CYS A 201 -4.40 -0.63 -19.70
#